data_AF-A0A9X7P503-F1
#
_entry.id   AF-A0A9X7P503-F1
#
_cell.length_a   1.000
_cell.length_b   1.000
_cell.length_c   1.000
_cell.angle_alpha   90.00
_cell.angle_beta   90.00
_cell.angle_gamma   90.00
#
_symmetry.space_group_name_H-M   'P 1'
#
loop_
_entity.id
_entity.type
_entity.pdbx_description
1 polymer ?
#
loop_
_entity_poly.entity_id
_entity_poly.type
_entity_poly.pdbx_seq_one_letter_code
_entity_poly.pdbx_strand_id
1 'polypeptide(L)'
;MIYNLELTLAEMQQQALLKGKMEGKIEGKLEGKLEGKLEGRLEGKLEAQQEIARNLLVLNIDINTIIKAIGLGPEEINALRKQLEN
;
A
#
# COMPACT_ATOMS: atom_id res chain seq x y z
N MET A 1 -31.88 -1.30 -47.51
CA MET A 1 -31.71 -0.22 -46.51
C MET A 1 -31.60 -0.72 -45.06
N ILE A 2 -32.01 -1.94 -44.72
CA ILE A 2 -32.00 -2.44 -43.31
C ILE A 2 -30.59 -2.79 -42.80
N TYR A 3 -29.70 -3.26 -43.67
CA TYR A 3 -28.33 -3.68 -43.30
C TYR A 3 -27.44 -2.61 -42.66
N ASN A 4 -27.65 -1.33 -42.96
CA ASN A 4 -26.80 -0.26 -42.41
C ASN A 4 -27.07 0.00 -40.93
N LEU A 5 -28.33 -0.12 -40.48
CA LEU A 5 -28.75 0.17 -39.10
C LEU A 5 -28.28 -0.93 -38.12
N GLU A 6 -28.34 -2.19 -38.54
CA GLU A 6 -27.85 -3.31 -37.73
C GLU A 6 -26.33 -3.23 -37.54
N LEU A 7 -25.59 -2.81 -38.58
CA LEU A 7 -24.15 -2.59 -38.50
C LEU A 7 -23.82 -1.44 -37.53
N THR A 8 -24.55 -0.33 -37.59
CA THR A 8 -24.32 0.81 -36.68
C THR A 8 -24.63 0.46 -35.22
N LEU A 9 -25.69 -0.31 -34.97
CA LEU A 9 -26.04 -0.78 -33.62
C LEU A 9 -24.98 -1.73 -33.05
N ALA A 10 -24.47 -2.65 -33.87
CA ALA A 10 -23.40 -3.56 -33.46
C ALA A 10 -22.09 -2.81 -33.15
N GLU A 11 -21.73 -1.82 -33.97
CA GLU A 11 -20.56 -0.97 -33.75
C GLU A 11 -20.69 -0.13 -32.48
N MET A 12 -21.87 0.46 -32.23
CA MET A 12 -22.15 1.22 -31.01
C MET A 12 -22.09 0.35 -29.74
N GLN A 13 -22.61 -0.87 -29.79
CA GLN A 13 -22.53 -1.82 -28.66
C GLN A 13 -21.08 -2.25 -28.39
N GLN A 14 -20.29 -2.50 -29.44
CA GLN A 14 -18.87 -2.79 -29.29
C GLN A 14 -18.10 -1.62 -28.70
N GLN A 15 -18.36 -0.39 -29.16
CA GLN A 15 -17.73 0.81 -28.62
C GLN A 15 -18.10 1.03 -27.15
N ALA A 16 -19.37 0.85 -26.77
CA ALA A 16 -19.81 0.97 -25.38
C ALA A 16 -19.13 -0.07 -24.47
N LEU A 17 -19.02 -1.33 -24.93
CA LEU A 17 -18.34 -2.39 -24.19
C LEU A 17 -16.83 -2.12 -24.05
N LEU A 18 -16.19 -1.63 -25.11
CA LEU A 18 -14.78 -1.26 -25.10
C LEU A 18 -14.53 -0.10 -24.14
N LYS A 19 -15.39 0.92 -24.17
CA LYS A 19 -15.31 2.09 -23.29
C LYS A 19 -15.46 1.70 -21.83
N GLY A 20 -16.49 0.90 -21.47
CA GLY A 20 -16.68 0.44 -20.10
C GLY A 20 -15.54 -0.45 -19.57
N LYS A 21 -14.96 -1.30 -20.43
CA LYS A 21 -13.77 -2.09 -20.06
C LYS A 21 -12.52 -1.24 -19.87
N MET A 22 -12.34 -0.20 -20.68
CA MET A 22 -11.23 0.73 -20.53
C MET A 22 -11.37 1.57 -19.26
N GLU A 23 -12.55 2.14 -19.01
CA GLU A 23 -12.83 2.96 -17.82
C GLU A 23 -12.62 2.14 -16.54
N GLY A 24 -13.24 0.96 -16.41
CA GLY A 24 -13.06 0.13 -15.20
C GLY A 24 -11.62 -0.37 -14.97
N LYS A 25 -10.83 -0.55 -16.05
CA LYS A 25 -9.41 -0.93 -15.94
C LYS A 25 -8.52 0.25 -15.56
N ILE A 26 -8.90 1.47 -15.95
CA ILE A 26 -8.18 2.69 -15.61
C ILE A 26 -8.47 3.07 -14.16
N GLU A 27 -9.75 3.08 -13.77
CA GLU A 27 -10.20 3.38 -12.39
C GLU A 27 -9.62 2.38 -11.39
N GLY A 28 -9.80 1.07 -11.61
CA GLY A 28 -9.26 0.05 -10.69
C GLY A 28 -7.73 0.04 -10.59
N LYS A 29 -7.00 0.49 -11.62
CA LYS A 29 -5.54 0.65 -11.55
C LYS A 29 -5.10 1.92 -10.84
N LEU A 30 -5.89 2.99 -10.91
CA LEU A 30 -5.60 4.25 -10.24
C LEU A 30 -5.90 4.13 -8.74
N GLU A 31 -7.06 3.59 -8.39
CA GLU A 31 -7.49 3.35 -7.01
C GLU A 31 -6.53 2.36 -6.32
N GLY A 32 -6.30 1.18 -6.91
CA GLY A 32 -5.39 0.18 -6.33
C GLY A 32 -3.93 0.64 -6.23
N LYS A 33 -3.47 1.58 -7.06
CA LYS A 33 -2.12 2.16 -6.94
C LYS A 33 -2.03 3.27 -5.90
N LEU A 34 -3.11 4.03 -5.69
CA LEU A 34 -3.14 5.10 -4.70
C LEU A 34 -3.29 4.53 -3.30
N GLU A 35 -4.24 3.62 -3.10
CA GLU A 35 -4.47 2.92 -1.84
C GLU A 35 -3.24 2.07 -1.47
N GLY A 36 -2.78 1.21 -2.39
CA GLY A 36 -1.62 0.35 -2.14
C GLY A 36 -0.29 1.11 -1.91
N LYS A 37 -0.12 2.32 -2.46
CA LYS A 37 1.08 3.15 -2.18
C LYS A 37 0.98 3.92 -0.87
N LEU A 38 -0.21 4.32 -0.46
CA LEU A 38 -0.39 5.04 0.81
C LEU A 38 -0.31 4.08 1.99
N GLU A 39 -1.04 2.98 1.93
CA GLU A 39 -1.03 1.93 2.95
C GLU A 39 0.36 1.27 3.03
N GLY A 40 0.88 0.76 1.90
CA GLY A 40 2.19 0.10 1.88
C GLY A 40 3.37 1.00 2.27
N ARG A 41 3.27 2.33 2.09
CA ARG A 41 4.33 3.26 2.53
C ARG A 41 4.23 3.60 4.01
N LEU A 42 3.03 3.63 4.59
CA LEU A 42 2.86 3.85 6.02
C LEU A 42 3.21 2.59 6.81
N GLU A 43 2.68 1.44 6.38
CA GLU A 43 2.99 0.13 6.96
C GLU A 43 4.48 -0.18 6.83
N GLY A 44 5.05 -0.05 5.62
CA GLY A 44 6.48 -0.33 5.41
C GLY A 44 7.42 0.60 6.18
N LYS A 45 7.01 1.84 6.48
CA LYS A 45 7.80 2.74 7.33
C LYS A 45 7.76 2.32 8.80
N LEU A 46 6.59 1.99 9.32
CA LEU A 46 6.44 1.53 10.70
C LEU A 46 7.14 0.18 10.90
N GLU A 47 6.97 -0.75 9.97
CA GLU A 47 7.67 -2.05 9.98
C GLU A 47 9.18 -1.87 9.94
N ALA A 48 9.70 -1.02 9.04
CA ALA A 48 11.14 -0.75 8.98
C ALA A 48 11.67 -0.09 10.26
N GLN A 49 10.93 0.85 10.86
CA GLN A 49 11.31 1.47 12.13
C GLN A 49 11.33 0.45 13.28
N GLN A 50 10.34 -0.45 13.34
CA GLN A 50 10.31 -1.53 14.33
C GLN A 50 11.41 -2.56 14.12
N GLU A 51 11.72 -2.92 12.87
CA GLU A 51 12.81 -3.84 12.54
C GLU A 51 14.17 -3.26 12.94
N ILE A 52 14.42 -1.99 12.61
CA ILE A 52 15.63 -1.28 13.02
C ILE A 52 15.70 -1.23 14.56
N ALA A 53 14.59 -0.91 15.25
CA ALA A 53 14.56 -0.87 16.71
C ALA A 53 14.89 -2.24 17.33
N ARG A 54 14.32 -3.33 16.79
CA ARG A 54 14.63 -4.69 17.23
C ARG A 54 16.11 -5.04 17.03
N ASN A 55 16.66 -4.72 15.87
CA ASN A 55 18.08 -4.97 15.58
C ASN A 55 18.99 -4.20 16.55
N LEU A 56 18.69 -2.93 16.85
CA LEU A 56 19.46 -2.15 17.81
C LEU A 56 19.33 -2.68 19.26
N LEU A 57 18.15 -3.19 19.64
CA LEU A 57 17.94 -3.83 20.94
C LEU A 57 18.76 -5.12 21.07
N VAL A 58 18.81 -5.96 20.02
CA VAL A 58 19.64 -7.18 19.98
C VAL A 58 21.13 -6.86 20.10
N LEU A 59 21.56 -5.73 19.52
CA LEU A 59 22.93 -5.22 19.65
C LEU A 59 23.24 -4.60 21.02
N ASN A 60 22.33 -4.69 22.00
CA ASN A 60 22.45 -4.12 23.34
C ASN A 60 22.71 -2.60 23.35
N ILE A 61 22.18 -1.88 22.36
CA ILE A 61 22.25 -0.42 22.31
C ILE A 61 21.28 0.17 23.34
N ASP A 62 21.68 1.28 23.98
CA ASP A 62 20.85 1.96 24.97
C ASP A 62 19.52 2.44 24.37
N ILE A 63 18.42 2.16 25.08
CA ILE A 63 17.05 2.50 24.70
C ILE A 63 16.92 3.99 24.39
N ASN A 64 17.57 4.87 25.17
CA ASN A 64 17.49 6.32 24.92
C ASN A 64 18.11 6.72 23.58
N THR A 65 19.14 6.01 23.13
CA THR A 65 19.79 6.23 21.84
C THR A 65 18.90 5.74 20.70
N ILE A 66 18.24 4.61 20.88
CA ILE A 66 17.28 4.05 19.90
C ILE A 66 16.09 4.99 19.72
N ILE A 67 15.54 5.54 20.81
CA ILE A 67 14.45 6.52 20.78
C ILE A 67 14.86 7.76 19.96
N LYS A 68 16.05 8.30 20.21
CA LYS A 68 16.56 9.47 19.46
C LYS A 68 16.81 9.17 17.98
N ALA A 69 17.23 7.96 17.64
CA ALA A 69 17.58 7.57 16.27
C ALA A 69 16.35 7.28 15.39
N ILE A 70 15.32 6.64 15.95
CA ILE A 70 14.16 6.15 15.17
C ILE A 70 12.94 7.06 15.33
N GLY A 71 12.85 7.80 16.45
CA GLY A 71 11.70 8.65 16.76
C GLY A 71 10.48 7.88 17.26
N LEU A 72 10.64 6.61 17.66
CA LEU A 72 9.61 5.81 18.33
C LEU A 72 9.52 6.19 19.81
N GLY A 73 8.33 6.04 20.39
CA GLY A 73 8.10 6.32 21.80
C GLY A 73 8.80 5.32 22.72
N PRO A 74 9.12 5.71 23.97
CA PRO A 74 9.74 4.80 24.95
C PRO A 74 8.89 3.56 25.23
N GLU A 75 7.56 3.69 25.20
CA GLU A 75 6.65 2.55 25.39
C GLU A 75 6.73 1.55 24.24
N GLU A 76 6.81 2.02 23.00
CA GLU A 76 6.92 1.17 21.82
C GLU A 76 8.22 0.36 21.84
N ILE A 77 9.34 1.00 22.21
CA ILE A 77 10.64 0.33 22.31
C ILE A 77 10.63 -0.71 23.44
N ASN A 78 10.02 -0.40 24.58
CA ASN A 78 9.88 -1.34 25.69
C ASN A 78 8.96 -2.53 25.33
N ALA A 79 7.89 -2.29 24.58
CA ALA A 79 7.03 -3.35 24.07
C ALA A 79 7.81 -4.28 23.12
N LEU A 80 8.61 -3.71 22.20
CA LEU A 80 9.47 -4.48 21.30
C LEU A 80 10.54 -5.27 22.06
N ARG A 81 11.15 -4.68 23.09
CA ARG A 81 12.11 -5.38 23.96
C ARG A 81 11.46 -6.57 24.66
N LYS A 82 10.27 -6.38 25.24
CA LYS A 82 9.52 -7.46 25.90
C LYS A 82 9.11 -8.58 24.94
N GLN A 83 8.84 -8.24 23.67
CA GLN A 83 8.58 -9.23 22.62
C GLN A 83 9.83 -10.04 22.25
N LEU A 84 11.04 -9.48 22.39
CA LEU A 84 12.30 -10.17 22.11
C LEU A 84 12.79 -11.04 23.27
N GLU A 85 12.38 -10.72 24.50
CA GLU A 85 12.73 -11.46 25.72
C GLU A 85 11.76 -12.63 26.01
N ASN A 86 10.64 -12.74 25.27
CA ASN A 86 9.67 -13.84 25.31
C ASN A 86 9.97 -14.91 24.25
#